data_AF-A0AAE0DVE9-F1
#
_entry.id   AF-A0AAE0DVE9-F1
#
_cell.length_a   1.000
_cell.length_b   1.000
_cell.length_c   1.000
_cell.angle_alpha   90.00
_cell.angle_beta   90.00
_cell.angle_gamma   90.00
#
_symmetry.space_group_name_H-M   'P 1'
#
loop_
_entity.id
_entity.type
_entity.pdbx_description
1 polymer ?
#
loop_
_entity_poly.entity_id
_entity_poly.type
_entity_poly.pdbx_seq_one_letter_code
_entity_poly.pdbx_strand_id
1 'polypeptide(L)'
;MGLENSRQTISLEGDSKQIKELMEIYKGTSRGIKVNVLIEKIKNLRSADDEFKINFRLFVIGTVLCPQGGIYVSSSYLHVLKDVTVIHIMNWASWCFKLLIDGIRQFKSLGHGGVTG
;
A
#
# COMPACT_ATOMS: atom_id res chain seq x y z
N MET A 1 -8.18 17.27 -11.06
CA MET A 1 -7.96 17.14 -9.60
C MET A 1 -8.99 16.15 -9.06
N GLY A 2 -8.59 14.89 -8.95
CA GLY A 2 -9.43 13.77 -8.53
C GLY A 2 -8.67 12.46 -8.77
N LEU A 3 -8.95 11.41 -7.99
CA LEU A 3 -8.41 10.07 -8.26
C LEU A 3 -9.06 9.57 -9.56
N GLU A 4 -8.29 9.38 -10.62
CA GLU A 4 -8.83 8.97 -11.92
C GLU A 4 -9.40 7.55 -11.87
N ASN A 5 -10.59 7.40 -12.43
CA ASN A 5 -11.26 6.12 -12.60
C ASN A 5 -10.76 5.48 -13.90
N SER A 6 -9.52 5.02 -13.89
CA SER A 6 -8.86 4.41 -15.05
C SER A 6 -9.27 2.94 -15.25
N ARG A 7 -9.00 2.36 -16.43
CA ARG A 7 -9.48 1.02 -16.80
C ARG A 7 -8.68 -0.13 -16.16
N GLN A 8 -7.52 0.14 -15.58
CA GLN A 8 -6.61 -0.90 -15.10
C GLN A 8 -6.79 -1.17 -13.61
N THR A 9 -7.21 -2.40 -13.29
CA THR A 9 -7.39 -2.87 -11.91
C THR A 9 -6.04 -3.08 -11.24
N ILE A 10 -5.94 -2.69 -9.98
CA ILE A 10 -4.75 -2.92 -9.16
C ILE A 10 -4.70 -4.40 -8.77
N SER A 11 -3.63 -5.09 -9.15
CA SER A 11 -3.34 -6.45 -8.68
C SER A 11 -2.19 -6.42 -7.68
N LEU A 12 -2.42 -7.01 -6.50
CA LEU A 12 -1.40 -7.18 -5.46
C LEU A 12 -0.60 -8.47 -5.64
N GLU A 13 -0.85 -9.23 -6.70
CA GLU A 13 -0.14 -10.47 -7.00
C GLU A 13 0.97 -10.22 -8.00
N GLY A 14 2.13 -10.83 -7.78
CA GLY A 14 3.25 -10.77 -8.72
C GLY A 14 4.37 -11.73 -8.36
N ASP A 15 5.51 -11.61 -9.06
CA ASP A 15 6.62 -12.55 -8.95
C ASP A 15 7.24 -12.57 -7.53
N SER A 16 7.10 -13.72 -6.86
CA SER A 16 7.61 -14.00 -5.52
C SER A 16 9.12 -13.80 -5.34
N LYS A 17 9.94 -13.99 -6.39
CA LYS A 17 11.40 -13.79 -6.30
C LYS A 17 11.74 -12.31 -6.20
N GLN A 18 11.08 -11.49 -7.01
CA GLN A 18 11.29 -10.04 -7.04
C GLN A 18 10.80 -9.36 -5.76
N ILE A 19 9.74 -9.90 -5.12
CA ILE A 19 9.30 -9.44 -3.80
C ILE A 19 10.41 -9.60 -2.77
N LYS A 20 11.14 -10.74 -2.78
CA LYS A 20 12.16 -11.01 -1.76
C LYS A 20 13.28 -9.98 -1.81
N GLU A 21 13.76 -9.67 -3.00
CA GLU A 21 14.77 -8.62 -3.22
C GLU A 21 14.28 -7.26 -2.71
N LEU A 22 13.04 -6.88 -3.06
CA LEU A 22 12.44 -5.63 -2.59
C LEU A 22 12.21 -5.65 -1.07
N MET A 23 11.80 -6.77 -0.49
CA MET A 23 11.64 -6.90 0.96
C MET A 23 12.97 -6.74 1.69
N GLU A 24 14.08 -7.21 1.13
CA GLU A 24 15.40 -6.96 1.71
C GLU A 24 15.75 -5.46 1.67
N ILE A 25 15.53 -4.79 0.53
CA ILE A 25 15.79 -3.33 0.35
C ILE A 25 14.97 -2.49 1.33
N TYR A 26 13.70 -2.85 1.54
CA TYR A 26 12.78 -2.14 2.41
C TYR A 26 12.77 -2.65 3.86
N LYS A 27 13.65 -3.61 4.20
CA LYS A 27 13.67 -4.29 5.51
C LYS A 27 12.27 -4.80 5.92
N GLY A 28 11.54 -5.30 4.93
CA GLY A 28 10.21 -5.89 5.08
C GLY A 28 10.27 -7.13 5.96
N THR A 29 9.25 -7.30 6.78
CA THR A 29 9.06 -8.48 7.62
C THR A 29 7.77 -9.20 7.20
N SER A 30 7.46 -10.34 7.82
CA SER A 30 6.16 -10.99 7.65
C SER A 30 4.96 -10.09 8.00
N ARG A 31 5.19 -9.04 8.80
CA ARG A 31 4.18 -8.02 9.16
C ARG A 31 4.10 -6.86 8.15
N GLY A 32 4.97 -6.83 7.14
CA GLY A 32 5.11 -5.73 6.19
C GLY A 32 6.32 -4.83 6.47
N ILE A 33 6.31 -3.66 5.86
CA ILE A 33 7.38 -2.64 5.86
C ILE A 33 7.05 -1.58 6.90
N LYS A 34 7.99 -1.25 7.79
CA LYS A 34 7.77 -0.20 8.78
C LYS A 34 7.64 1.17 8.12
N VAL A 35 6.61 1.93 8.48
CA VAL A 35 6.39 3.30 7.99
C VAL A 35 7.61 4.20 8.24
N ASN A 36 8.27 4.07 9.40
CA ASN A 36 9.47 4.85 9.71
C ASN A 36 10.63 4.59 8.72
N VAL A 37 10.77 3.37 8.20
CA VAL A 37 11.81 3.07 7.19
C VAL A 37 11.55 3.85 5.90
N LEU A 38 10.27 3.99 5.50
CA LEU A 38 9.87 4.78 4.35
C LEU A 38 10.12 6.27 4.58
N ILE A 39 9.74 6.79 5.76
CA ILE A 39 9.98 8.19 6.13
C ILE A 39 11.48 8.52 6.05
N GLU A 40 12.33 7.69 6.64
CA GLU A 40 13.78 7.91 6.63
C GLU A 40 14.37 7.83 5.22
N LYS A 41 13.91 6.88 4.38
CA LYS A 41 14.32 6.83 2.98
C LYS A 41 13.92 8.10 2.23
N ILE A 42 12.66 8.53 2.33
CA ILE A 42 12.14 9.74 1.66
C ILE A 42 12.95 10.99 2.06
N LYS A 43 13.27 11.14 3.35
CA LYS A 43 14.05 12.29 3.85
C LYS A 43 15.49 12.30 3.32
N ASN A 44 16.08 11.13 3.08
CA ASN A 44 17.47 11.01 2.64
C ASN A 44 17.62 11.12 1.11
N LEU A 45 16.54 10.95 0.36
CA LEU A 45 16.51 11.14 -1.09
C LEU A 45 16.56 12.64 -1.42
N ARG A 46 17.47 13.02 -2.32
CA ARG A 46 17.72 14.42 -2.70
C ARG A 46 17.07 14.82 -4.02
N SER A 47 16.58 13.86 -4.77
CA SER A 47 15.95 14.02 -6.08
C SER A 47 14.52 13.46 -6.06
N ALA A 48 13.62 14.10 -6.81
CA ALA A 48 12.26 13.60 -7.05
C ALA A 48 12.25 12.53 -8.17
N ASP A 49 13.22 11.63 -8.12
CA ASP A 49 13.38 10.53 -9.06
C ASP A 49 12.35 9.40 -8.81
N ASP A 50 12.46 8.33 -9.57
CA ASP A 50 11.53 7.21 -9.47
C ASP A 50 11.65 6.49 -8.11
N GLU A 51 12.83 6.45 -7.49
CA GLU A 51 12.99 5.91 -6.14
C GLU A 51 12.19 6.76 -5.13
N PHE A 52 12.28 8.09 -5.21
CA PHE A 52 11.46 8.98 -4.37
C PHE A 52 9.97 8.76 -4.59
N LYS A 53 9.51 8.70 -5.86
CA LYS A 53 8.10 8.50 -6.18
C LYS A 53 7.57 7.18 -5.63
N ILE A 54 8.34 6.09 -5.73
CA ILE A 54 7.97 4.77 -5.20
C ILE A 54 7.84 4.85 -3.67
N ASN A 55 8.85 5.37 -2.98
CA ASN A 55 8.86 5.47 -1.53
C ASN A 55 7.71 6.35 -1.01
N PHE A 56 7.50 7.52 -1.64
CA PHE A 56 6.45 8.45 -1.28
C PHE A 56 5.05 7.85 -1.49
N ARG A 57 4.81 7.15 -2.61
CA ARG A 57 3.51 6.50 -2.84
C ARG A 57 3.26 5.35 -1.87
N LEU A 58 4.27 4.54 -1.57
CA LEU A 58 4.14 3.45 -0.61
C LEU A 58 3.78 4.00 0.78
N PHE A 59 4.37 5.13 1.16
CA PHE A 59 4.01 5.88 2.36
C PHE A 59 2.56 6.37 2.31
N VAL A 60 2.16 7.08 1.25
CA VAL A 60 0.79 7.64 1.11
C VAL A 60 -0.28 6.54 1.11
N ILE A 61 -0.06 5.44 0.40
CA ILE A 61 -1.00 4.30 0.38
C ILE A 61 -1.11 3.67 1.77
N GLY A 62 0.02 3.41 2.42
CA GLY A 62 0.03 2.74 3.72
C GLY A 62 -0.45 3.60 4.89
N THR A 63 -0.50 4.93 4.75
CA THR A 63 -0.83 5.84 5.87
C THR A 63 -2.06 6.71 5.63
N VAL A 64 -2.29 7.17 4.40
CA VAL A 64 -3.37 8.13 4.09
C VAL A 64 -4.53 7.43 3.39
N LEU A 65 -4.26 6.68 2.32
CA LEU A 65 -5.32 6.10 1.49
C LEU A 65 -5.88 4.81 2.09
N CYS A 66 -5.02 3.96 2.63
CA CYS A 66 -5.37 2.62 3.10
C CYS A 66 -4.64 2.30 4.42
N PRO A 67 -4.82 3.12 5.48
CA PRO A 67 -4.19 2.86 6.76
C PRO A 67 -4.70 1.54 7.34
N GLN A 68 -3.80 0.57 7.53
CA GLN A 68 -4.11 -0.73 8.16
C GLN A 68 -4.04 -0.67 9.70
N GLY A 69 -4.15 0.53 10.29
CA GLY A 69 -4.21 0.74 11.74
C GLY A 69 -2.90 0.51 12.51
N GLY A 70 -1.77 0.32 11.83
CA GLY A 70 -0.48 0.01 12.47
C GLY A 70 0.71 0.76 11.88
N ILE A 71 1.90 0.48 12.43
CA ILE A 71 3.19 1.05 11.97
C ILE A 71 3.76 0.35 10.74
N TYR A 72 3.02 -0.58 10.14
CA TYR A 72 3.44 -1.41 9.01
C TYR A 72 2.55 -1.18 7.80
N VAL A 73 3.19 -1.12 6.63
CA VAL A 73 2.56 -1.12 5.32
C VAL A 73 2.70 -2.52 4.73
N SER A 74 1.62 -3.10 4.19
CA SER A 74 1.69 -4.41 3.53
C SER A 74 2.76 -4.43 2.44
N SER A 75 3.61 -5.47 2.42
CA SER A 75 4.62 -5.66 1.37
C SER A 75 4.00 -5.95 0.01
N SER A 76 2.73 -6.37 -0.04
CA SER A 76 2.00 -6.61 -1.29
C SER A 76 1.90 -5.35 -2.18
N TYR A 77 1.96 -4.15 -1.59
CA TYR A 77 1.96 -2.91 -2.36
C TYR A 77 3.23 -2.71 -3.20
N LEU A 78 4.31 -3.43 -2.91
CA LEU A 78 5.53 -3.39 -3.72
C LEU A 78 5.28 -3.86 -5.16
N HIS A 79 4.34 -4.78 -5.38
CA HIS A 79 3.98 -5.25 -6.72
C HIS A 79 3.42 -4.15 -7.61
N VAL A 80 2.56 -3.33 -7.03
CA VAL A 80 1.80 -2.30 -7.72
C VAL A 80 2.70 -1.10 -8.03
N LEU A 81 3.66 -0.84 -7.16
CA LEU A 81 4.49 0.37 -7.21
C LEU A 81 5.81 0.17 -7.95
N LYS A 82 6.14 -1.05 -8.37
CA LYS A 82 7.38 -1.35 -9.10
C LYS A 82 7.46 -0.59 -10.43
N ASP A 83 6.34 -0.52 -11.16
CA ASP A 83 6.30 0.17 -12.44
C ASP A 83 5.72 1.59 -12.29
N VAL A 84 6.61 2.57 -12.14
CA VAL A 84 6.27 3.98 -11.95
C VAL A 84 5.52 4.57 -13.14
N THR A 85 5.75 4.02 -14.34
CA THR A 85 5.11 4.49 -15.57
C THR A 85 3.63 4.17 -15.61
N VAL A 86 3.22 3.12 -14.91
CA VAL A 86 1.89 2.52 -14.96
C VAL A 86 0.99 3.04 -13.81
N ILE A 87 1.58 3.68 -12.80
CA ILE A 87 0.85 4.07 -11.58
C ILE A 87 -0.17 5.19 -11.83
N HIS A 88 0.02 6.03 -12.86
CA HIS A 88 -0.95 7.09 -13.19
C HIS A 88 -2.22 6.54 -13.86
N ILE A 89 -2.15 5.37 -14.49
CA ILE A 89 -3.29 4.73 -15.17
C ILE A 89 -3.97 3.64 -14.33
N MET A 90 -3.62 3.52 -13.05
CA MET A 90 -4.25 2.58 -12.10
C MET A 90 -5.46 3.20 -11.42
N ASN A 91 -6.51 2.40 -11.22
CA ASN A 91 -7.78 2.90 -10.66
C ASN A 91 -7.73 2.96 -9.13
N TRP A 92 -7.04 3.98 -8.62
CA TRP A 92 -6.88 4.21 -7.18
C TRP A 92 -8.20 4.51 -6.48
N ALA A 93 -9.14 5.18 -7.16
CA ALA A 93 -10.44 5.53 -6.61
C ALA A 93 -11.25 4.28 -6.23
N SER A 94 -11.43 3.36 -7.19
CA SER A 94 -12.18 2.12 -6.98
C SER A 94 -11.50 1.22 -5.95
N TRP A 95 -10.17 1.18 -5.95
CA TRP A 95 -9.39 0.40 -4.98
C TRP A 95 -9.57 0.91 -3.54
N CYS A 96 -9.40 2.21 -3.31
CA CYS A 96 -9.58 2.81 -1.98
C CYS A 96 -11.03 2.63 -1.50
N PHE A 97 -12.00 2.81 -2.41
CA PHE A 97 -13.41 2.59 -2.09
C PHE A 97 -13.69 1.14 -1.68
N LYS A 98 -13.14 0.16 -2.41
CA LYS A 98 -13.27 -1.26 -2.05
C LYS A 98 -12.70 -1.54 -0.66
N LEU A 99 -11.50 -1.04 -0.37
CA LEU A 99 -10.87 -1.23 0.94
C LEU A 99 -11.68 -0.60 2.08
N LEU A 100 -12.27 0.58 1.84
CA LEU A 100 -13.17 1.20 2.81
C LEU A 100 -14.42 0.35 3.07
N ILE A 101 -15.08 -0.13 2.01
CA ILE A 101 -16.26 -1.00 2.12
C ILE A 101 -15.91 -2.30 2.86
N ASP A 102 -14.78 -2.92 2.55
CA ASP A 102 -14.32 -4.13 3.22
C ASP A 102 -14.02 -3.87 4.71
N GLY A 103 -13.40 -2.74 5.04
CA GLY A 103 -13.18 -2.32 6.43
C GLY A 103 -14.49 -2.10 7.20
N ILE A 104 -15.49 -1.44 6.58
CA ILE A 104 -16.82 -1.24 7.17
C ILE A 104 -17.52 -2.59 7.38
N ARG A 105 -17.42 -3.51 6.42
CA ARG A 105 -17.97 -4.87 6.54
C ARG A 105 -17.34 -5.63 7.69
N GLN A 106 -16.01 -5.62 7.81
CA GLN A 106 -15.28 -6.24 8.91
C GLN A 106 -15.69 -5.66 10.27
N PHE A 107 -15.81 -4.33 10.37
CA PHE A 107 -16.28 -3.69 11.58
C PHE A 107 -17.70 -4.14 11.96
N LYS A 108 -18.62 -4.19 10.99
CA LYS A 108 -19.99 -4.67 11.21
C LYS A 108 -20.05 -6.15 11.61
N SER A 109 -19.22 -7.02 11.01
CA SER A 109 -19.16 -8.43 11.40
C SER A 109 -18.59 -8.64 12.80
N LEU A 110 -17.60 -7.84 13.20
CA LEU A 110 -17.05 -7.87 14.56
C LEU A 110 -18.06 -7.37 15.59
N GLY A 111 -18.92 -6.40 15.22
CA GLY A 111 -20.03 -5.93 16.05
C GLY A 111 -21.17 -6.94 16.27
N HIS A 112 -21.22 -8.05 15.53
CA HIS A 112 -22.17 -9.15 15.74
C HIS A 112 -21.55 -10.34 16.52
N GLY A 113 -20.26 -10.26 16.88
CA GLY A 113 -19.54 -11.29 17.65
C GLY A 113 -19.48 -11.04 19.16
N GLY A 114 -20.28 -10.12 19.68
CA GLY A 114 -20.38 -9.83 21.12
C GLY A 114 -21.56 -10.56 21.76
N VAL A 115 -21.22 -11.46 22.70
CA VAL A 115 -22.08 -12.20 23.65
C VAL A 115 -22.60 -13.56 23.19
N THR A 116 -21.77 -14.59 23.41
CA THR A 116 -22.22 -15.84 24.02
C THR A 116 -21.13 -16.38 24.94
N GLY A 117 -21.47 -16.49 26.24
CA GLY A 117 -21.03 -17.55 27.17
C GLY A 117 -19.57 -17.61 27.55
#